data_AF-A0AAW1D784-F1
#
_entry.id   AF-A0AAW1D784-F1
#
_cell.length_a   1.000
_cell.length_b   1.000
_cell.length_c   1.000
_cell.angle_alpha   90.00
_cell.angle_beta   90.00
_cell.angle_gamma   90.00
#
_symmetry.space_group_name_H-M   'P 1'
#
loop_
_entity.id
_entity.type
_entity.pdbx_description
1 polymer ?
#
loop_
_entity_poly.entity_id
_entity_poly.type
_entity_poly.pdbx_seq_one_letter_code
_entity_poly.pdbx_strand_id
1 'polypeptide(L)'
;MLPTPKSSKSSKENCIGADNVVSFVMLDNRMEKIDTYCGLQVPKAVMSNGPRLIVRFTGTHSSRHARGFRAKYAFVTRKKLLFEARSGA
;
A
#
# COMPACT_ATOMS: atom_id res chain seq x y z
N MET A 1 -9.55 -4.69 33.36
CA MET A 1 -9.30 -3.63 32.37
C MET A 1 -8.89 -4.30 31.07
N LEU A 2 -9.75 -4.26 30.04
CA LEU A 2 -9.46 -4.84 28.73
C LEU A 2 -8.41 -3.97 28.01
N PRO A 3 -7.35 -4.54 27.41
CA PRO A 3 -6.46 -3.78 26.55
C PRO A 3 -7.25 -3.30 25.33
N THR A 4 -7.21 -1.98 25.10
CA THR A 4 -7.80 -1.36 23.91
C THR A 4 -7.11 -1.88 22.64
N PRO A 5 -7.85 -2.02 21.52
CA PRO A 5 -7.27 -2.46 20.27
C PRO A 5 -6.27 -1.40 19.83
N LYS A 6 -4.99 -1.76 19.82
CA LYS A 6 -3.94 -0.93 19.23
C LYS A 6 -4.30 -0.74 17.76
N SER A 7 -4.93 0.40 17.46
CA SER A 7 -4.96 0.99 16.13
C SER A 7 -3.51 1.19 15.71
N SER A 8 -2.93 0.16 15.12
CA SER A 8 -2.59 0.12 13.71
C SER A 8 -2.13 1.39 13.03
N LYS A 9 -1.57 2.38 13.72
CA LYS A 9 -0.94 3.54 13.10
C LYS A 9 0.29 3.03 12.34
N SER A 10 0.09 2.79 11.03
CA SER A 10 1.15 2.87 10.02
C SER A 10 1.95 4.13 10.36
N SER A 11 3.19 3.96 10.77
CA SER A 11 4.07 5.09 11.06
C SER A 11 4.09 5.96 9.82
N LYS A 12 3.52 7.17 9.91
CA LYS A 12 3.65 8.23 8.90
C LYS A 12 5.09 8.71 8.88
N GLU A 13 5.99 7.82 8.47
CA GLU A 13 7.33 8.19 8.08
C GLU A 13 7.17 8.89 6.73
N ASN A 14 7.49 10.18 6.68
CA ASN A 14 7.35 10.94 5.45
C ASN A 14 8.37 10.36 4.46
N CYS A 15 7.90 9.61 3.47
CA CYS A 15 8.71 8.92 2.45
C CYS A 15 9.43 9.87 1.47
N ILE A 16 9.87 11.03 1.94
CA ILE A 16 10.56 12.07 1.16
C ILE A 16 11.95 11.55 0.80
N GLY A 17 12.28 11.55 -0.50
CA GLY A 17 13.58 11.08 -1.00
C GLY A 17 13.76 9.55 -1.02
N ALA A 18 12.80 8.79 -0.50
CA ALA A 18 12.82 7.34 -0.50
C ALA A 18 12.01 6.75 -1.66
N ASP A 19 12.41 5.56 -2.11
CA ASP A 19 11.55 4.70 -2.93
C ASP A 19 10.23 4.48 -2.20
N ASN A 20 9.12 4.67 -2.91
CA ASN A 20 7.80 4.55 -2.31
C ASN A 20 6.79 3.89 -3.24
N VAL A 21 5.81 3.25 -2.61
CA VAL A 21 4.62 2.70 -3.24
C VAL A 21 3.42 3.47 -2.71
N VAL A 22 2.62 4.02 -3.61
CA VAL A 22 1.39 4.75 -3.25
C VAL A 22 0.19 3.98 -3.77
N SER A 23 -0.81 3.81 -2.92
CA SER A 23 -2.08 3.16 -3.28
C SER A 23 -3.20 4.17 -3.39
N PHE A 24 -4.04 4.02 -4.42
CA PHE A 24 -5.16 4.91 -4.73
C PHE A 24 -6.44 4.12 -5.02
N VAL A 25 -7.56 4.71 -4.60
CA VAL A 25 -8.94 4.28 -4.93
C VAL A 25 -9.60 5.28 -5.86
N MET A 26 -10.71 4.89 -6.49
CA MET A 26 -11.51 5.78 -7.34
C MET A 26 -12.78 6.20 -6.60
N LEU A 27 -12.86 7.42 -6.09
CA LEU A 27 -14.06 8.00 -5.47
C LEU A 27 -14.66 9.03 -6.43
N ASP A 28 -15.92 8.88 -6.82
CA ASP A 28 -16.62 9.79 -7.73
C ASP A 28 -15.82 10.15 -9.00
N ASN A 29 -15.22 9.11 -9.59
CA ASN A 29 -14.35 9.20 -10.76
C ASN A 29 -13.05 10.03 -10.56
N ARG A 30 -12.66 10.29 -9.31
CA ARG A 30 -11.40 10.91 -8.92
C ARG A 30 -10.48 9.89 -8.24
N MET A 31 -9.20 10.03 -8.49
CA MET A 31 -8.17 9.19 -7.85
C MET A 31 -7.86 9.76 -6.47
N GLU A 32 -8.17 8.99 -5.43
CA GLU A 32 -7.96 9.38 -4.04
C GLU A 32 -6.87 8.52 -3.40
N LYS A 33 -5.90 9.18 -2.76
CA LYS A 33 -4.75 8.51 -2.13
C LYS A 33 -5.20 7.83 -0.84
N ILE A 34 -4.91 6.55 -0.72
CA ILE A 34 -5.13 5.78 0.51
C ILE A 34 -3.95 6.00 1.46
N ASP A 35 -2.76 5.59 1.04
CA ASP A 35 -1.54 5.68 1.84
C ASP A 35 -0.28 5.58 0.97
N THR A 36 0.85 5.99 1.55
CA THR A 36 2.19 5.92 0.98
C THR A 36 3.04 4.97 1.83
N TYR A 37 3.71 4.02 1.19
CA TYR A 37 4.53 3.00 1.83
C TYR A 37 5.98 3.12 1.38
N CYS A 38 6.92 3.05 2.31
CA CYS A 38 8.35 3.02 2.03
C CYS A 38 9.08 2.19 3.10
N GLY A 39 10.35 1.89 2.83
CA GLY A 39 11.18 1.10 3.75
C GLY A 39 10.82 -0.39 3.79
N LEU A 40 11.05 -1.01 4.94
CA LEU A 40 10.89 -2.46 5.15
C LEU A 40 9.54 -2.84 5.78
N GLN A 41 8.72 -1.85 6.16
CA GLN A 41 7.41 -2.14 6.75
C GLN A 41 6.45 -2.64 5.68
N VAL A 42 5.96 -3.86 5.88
CA VAL A 42 4.95 -4.45 5.01
C VAL A 42 3.61 -3.77 5.29
N PRO A 43 2.96 -3.17 4.28
CA PRO A 43 1.69 -2.51 4.50
C PRO A 43 0.60 -3.52 4.81
N LYS A 44 -0.40 -3.07 5.55
CA LYS A 44 -1.62 -3.86 5.74
C LYS A 44 -2.32 -4.06 4.40
N ALA A 45 -3.12 -5.12 4.34
CA ALA A 45 -3.93 -5.38 3.17
C ALA A 45 -4.88 -4.20 2.89
N VAL A 46 -4.97 -3.80 1.63
CA VAL A 46 -5.75 -2.66 1.17
C VAL A 46 -6.99 -3.17 0.45
N MET A 47 -8.15 -2.69 0.89
CA MET A 47 -9.43 -2.94 0.21
C MET A 47 -9.78 -1.77 -0.70
N SER A 48 -10.05 -2.06 -1.97
CA SER A 48 -10.61 -1.06 -2.87
C SER A 48 -12.06 -0.75 -2.53
N ASN A 49 -12.52 0.43 -2.93
CA ASN A 49 -13.92 0.84 -2.87
C ASN A 49 -14.74 0.36 -4.09
N GLY A 50 -14.08 -0.16 -5.13
CA GLY A 50 -14.67 -0.54 -6.40
C GLY A 50 -13.80 -1.55 -7.18
N PRO A 51 -14.08 -1.81 -8.46
CA PRO A 51 -13.34 -2.79 -9.26
C PRO A 51 -11.94 -2.30 -9.68
N ARG A 52 -11.55 -1.09 -9.24
CA ARG A 52 -10.29 -0.44 -9.59
C ARG A 52 -9.51 -0.12 -8.32
N LEU A 53 -8.25 -0.50 -8.32
CA LEU A 53 -7.23 -0.10 -7.36
C LEU A 53 -5.99 0.27 -8.16
N ILE A 54 -5.38 1.42 -7.87
CA ILE A 54 -4.20 1.89 -8.59
C ILE A 54 -3.03 1.89 -7.63
N VAL A 55 -1.92 1.29 -8.05
CA VAL A 55 -0.68 1.22 -7.28
C VAL A 55 0.41 1.87 -8.12
N ARG A 56 1.08 2.86 -7.54
CA ARG A 56 2.19 3.57 -8.19
C ARG A 56 3.47 3.34 -7.41
N PHE A 57 4.49 2.84 -8.08
CA PHE A 57 5.85 2.80 -7.55
C PHE A 57 6.63 4.02 -8.05
N THR A 58 7.44 4.62 -7.19
CA THR A 58 8.36 5.70 -7.53
C THR A 58 9.70 5.38 -6.90
N GLY A 59 10.70 5.10 -7.74
CA GLY A 59 12.08 4.89 -7.32
C GLY A 59 12.90 6.17 -7.41
N THR A 60 13.61 6.54 -6.36
CA THR A 60 14.49 7.72 -6.30
C THR A 60 15.95 7.35 -6.58
N HIS A 61 16.38 6.14 -6.20
CA HIS A 61 17.75 5.67 -6.40
C HIS A 61 17.79 4.25 -6.94
N SER A 62 18.66 3.99 -7.93
CA SER A 62 18.92 2.62 -8.36
C SER A 62 19.91 1.95 -7.40
N SER A 63 19.47 0.87 -6.75
CA SER A 63 20.32 0.07 -5.86
C SER A 63 20.26 -1.39 -6.24
N ARG A 64 21.43 -2.03 -6.39
CA ARG A 64 21.54 -3.49 -6.60
C ARG A 64 21.09 -4.30 -5.38
N HIS A 65 20.97 -3.65 -4.21
CA HIS A 65 20.55 -4.29 -2.95
C HIS A 65 19.05 -4.14 -2.69
N ALA A 66 18.34 -3.31 -3.47
CA ALA A 66 16.90 -3.13 -3.32
C ALA A 66 16.17 -4.32 -3.97
N ARG A 67 15.55 -5.15 -3.13
CA ARG A 67 14.75 -6.32 -3.57
C ARG A 67 13.35 -5.94 -4.07
N GLY A 68 12.92 -4.70 -3.81
CA GLY A 68 11.59 -4.21 -4.16
C GLY A 68 10.48 -4.83 -3.31
N PHE A 69 9.31 -5.01 -3.92
CA PHE A 69 8.13 -5.60 -3.29
C PHE A 69 7.48 -6.63 -4.20
N ARG A 70 6.78 -7.59 -3.60
CA ARG A 70 5.89 -8.51 -4.31
C ARG A 70 4.49 -8.33 -3.75
N ALA A 71 3.49 -8.29 -4.60
CA ALA A 71 2.10 -8.18 -4.17
C ALA A 71 1.21 -9.24 -4.79
N LYS A 72 0.15 -9.58 -4.07
CA LYS A 72 -0.97 -10.39 -4.56
C LYS A 72 -2.23 -9.55 -4.54
N TYR A 73 -3.15 -9.84 -5.45
CA TYR A 73 -4.48 -9.24 -5.45
C TYR A 73 -5.54 -10.31 -5.67
N ALA A 74 -6.73 -10.07 -5.13
CA ALA A 74 -7.89 -10.94 -5.32
C ALA A 74 -9.19 -10.13 -5.31
N PHE A 75 -10.16 -10.53 -6.13
CA PHE A 75 -11.52 -10.01 -6.01
C PHE A 75 -12.22 -10.71 -4.84
N VAL A 76 -12.48 -9.98 -3.75
CA VAL A 76 -13.24 -10.51 -2.59
C VAL A 76 -14.73 -10.57 -2.92
N THR A 77 -15.19 -9.63 -3.74
CA THR A 77 -16.54 -9.64 -4.34
C THR A 77 -16.42 -9.16 -5.79
N ARG A 78 -17.49 -9.27 -6.57
CA ARG A 78 -17.52 -8.77 -7.97
C ARG A 78 -17.12 -7.30 -8.11
N LYS A 79 -17.17 -6.51 -7.03
CA LYS A 79 -16.91 -5.07 -7.04
C LYS A 79 -15.75 -4.63 -6.15
N LYS A 80 -15.06 -5.51 -5.43
CA LYS A 80 -13.98 -5.11 -4.51
C LYS A 80 -12.76 -6.01 -4.61
N LEU A 81 -11.60 -5.38 -4.62
CA LEU A 81 -10.26 -5.97 -4.67
C LEU A 81 -9.58 -5.86 -3.31
N LEU A 82 -8.97 -6.95 -2.88
CA LEU A 82 -7.99 -6.98 -1.80
C LEU A 82 -6.60 -6.98 -2.42
N PHE A 83 -5.72 -6.11 -1.92
CA PHE A 83 -4.31 -6.04 -2.31
C PHE A 83 -3.42 -6.28 -1.09
N GLU A 84 -2.46 -7.20 -1.23
CA GLU A 84 -1.53 -7.59 -0.18
C GLU A 84 -0.10 -7.50 -0.70
N ALA A 85 0.68 -6.52 -0.21
CA ALA A 85 2.11 -6.44 -0.51
C ALA A 85 2.96 -7.17 0.53
N ARG A 86 4.17 -7.54 0.13
CA ARG A 86 5.24 -8.13 0.96
C ARG A 86 6.59 -7.63 0.45
N SER A 87 7.59 -7.63 1.33
CA SER A 87 8.98 -7.35 0.93
C SER A 87 9.45 -8.32 -0.17
N GLY A 88 10.22 -7.81 -1.13
CA GLY A 88 10.84 -8.62 -2.18
C GLY A 88 11.89 -9.57 -1.60
N ALA A 89 11.93 -10.80 -2.10
CA ALA A 89 12.88 -11.84 -1.69
C ALA A 89 14.22 -11.67 -2.37
#